data_AF-A0A6P0KE38-F1
#
_entry.id   AF-A0A6P0KE38-F1
#
_cell.length_a   1.000
_cell.length_b   1.000
_cell.length_c   1.000
_cell.angle_alpha   90.00
_cell.angle_beta   90.00
_cell.angle_gamma   90.00
#
_symmetry.space_group_name_H-M   'P 1'
#
loop_
_entity.id
_entity.type
_entity.pdbx_description
1 polymer ?
#
loop_
_entity_poly.entity_id
_entity_poly.type
_entity_poly.pdbx_seq_one_letter_code
_entity_poly.pdbx_strand_id
1 'polypeptide(L)'
;MTYTPLALDTPIESELAHLALLRSVGIVRRSSMASSCTRSVQRMTLMGLKRRESSLEAISKKLARSLLGFSPDFSLFGTPETWAMSDPISMAYELHPFFENLSIPYYVTGGVAASCHGEPRSTLDLDLVIEIEQSDIDLLGAALTEAGFYVPEINLENVIKGSEATLCVTHQTQCVKVDITISKGLEFDRSKMQRRELVDDAFYVCSPEDTILQKLRWGSASRSEKQWRDVQGILRIQGDSLNLEYLNDWA
;
A
#
# COMPACT_ATOMS: atom_id res chain seq x y z
N MET A 1 18.28 14.66 24.08
CA MET A 1 18.90 13.51 23.38
C MET A 1 19.63 14.04 22.15
N THR A 2 20.86 13.59 21.91
CA THR A 2 21.60 13.85 20.67
C THR A 2 20.98 13.03 19.54
N TYR A 3 20.68 13.67 18.40
CA TYR A 3 20.12 13.01 17.23
C TYR A 3 21.09 11.94 16.70
N THR A 4 20.59 10.74 16.37
CA THR A 4 21.39 9.65 15.80
C THR A 4 20.88 9.31 14.40
N PRO A 5 21.74 9.31 13.37
CA PRO A 5 21.36 8.90 12.03
C PRO A 5 20.81 7.48 11.95
N LEU A 6 19.93 7.19 10.98
CA LEU A 6 19.48 5.81 10.73
C LEU A 6 20.59 4.98 10.08
N ALA A 7 21.33 5.59 9.17
CA ALA A 7 22.42 4.95 8.45
C ALA A 7 23.78 5.37 9.04
N LEU A 8 24.63 4.38 9.35
CA LEU A 8 25.93 4.61 9.99
C LEU A 8 26.91 5.41 9.12
N ASP A 9 26.71 5.38 7.80
CA ASP A 9 27.53 6.04 6.79
C ASP A 9 26.97 7.39 6.33
N THR A 10 25.84 7.84 6.90
CA THR A 10 25.22 9.12 6.55
C THR A 10 25.60 10.19 7.58
N PRO A 11 26.28 11.28 7.17
CA PRO A 11 26.54 12.42 8.05
C PRO A 11 25.25 12.99 8.63
N ILE A 12 25.28 13.42 9.89
CA ILE A 12 24.12 13.96 10.61
C ILE A 12 23.51 15.14 9.83
N GLU A 13 24.35 16.04 9.32
CA GLU A 13 23.94 17.22 8.58
C GLU A 13 23.20 16.86 7.29
N SER A 14 23.66 15.82 6.59
CA SER A 14 23.03 15.32 5.36
C SER A 14 21.66 14.72 5.64
N GLU A 15 21.53 13.92 6.71
CA GLU A 15 20.25 13.31 7.06
C GLU A 15 19.24 14.37 7.53
N LEU A 16 19.68 15.35 8.34
CA LEU A 16 18.84 16.45 8.78
C LEU A 16 18.39 17.34 7.60
N ALA A 17 19.28 17.61 6.64
CA ALA A 17 18.93 18.34 5.42
C ALA A 17 17.90 17.55 4.58
N HIS A 18 18.07 16.23 4.46
CA HIS A 18 17.12 15.38 3.76
C HIS A 18 15.74 15.36 4.44
N LEU A 19 15.70 15.20 5.76
CA LEU A 19 14.46 15.27 6.53
C LEU A 19 13.78 16.63 6.42
N ALA A 20 14.54 17.73 6.44
CA ALA A 20 13.98 19.06 6.25
C ALA A 20 13.29 19.22 4.87
N LEU A 21 13.86 18.63 3.81
CA LEU A 21 13.25 18.60 2.48
C LEU A 21 11.97 17.75 2.46
N LEU A 22 11.95 16.60 3.13
CA LEU A 22 10.76 15.75 3.20
C LEU A 22 9.64 16.34 4.06
N ARG A 23 10.01 17.11 5.10
CA ARG A 23 9.07 17.87 5.94
C ARG A 23 8.48 19.07 5.22
N SER A 24 9.23 19.71 4.31
CA SER A 24 8.76 20.89 3.59
C SER A 24 7.77 20.57 2.46
N VAL A 25 7.70 19.30 2.04
CA VAL A 25 6.72 18.83 1.05
C VAL A 25 5.49 18.24 1.73
N GLY A 26 4.30 18.51 1.19
CA GLY A 26 3.05 17.93 1.68
C GLY A 26 2.86 16.46 1.30
N ILE A 27 1.82 15.83 1.85
CA ILE A 27 1.47 14.43 1.62
C ILE A 27 1.33 14.10 0.12
N VAL A 28 0.64 14.95 -0.66
CA VAL A 28 0.44 14.78 -2.10
C VAL A 28 1.78 14.63 -2.86
N ARG A 29 2.77 15.45 -2.50
CA ARG A 29 4.08 15.41 -3.13
C ARG A 29 4.86 14.16 -2.71
N ARG A 30 4.78 13.74 -1.44
CA ARG A 30 5.38 12.49 -0.98
C ARG A 30 4.76 11.27 -1.67
N SER A 31 3.44 11.23 -1.83
CA SER A 31 2.74 10.19 -2.60
C SER A 31 3.22 10.14 -4.04
N SER A 32 3.37 11.31 -4.70
CA SER A 32 3.92 11.39 -6.06
C SER A 32 5.38 10.90 -6.16
N MET A 33 6.21 11.18 -5.15
CA MET A 33 7.58 10.66 -5.05
C MET A 33 7.58 9.14 -4.92
N ALA A 34 6.74 8.57 -4.06
CA ALA A 34 6.63 7.13 -3.83
C ALA A 34 6.13 6.38 -5.08
N SER A 35 5.15 6.96 -5.77
CA SER A 35 4.64 6.47 -7.05
C SER A 35 5.75 6.47 -8.11
N SER A 36 6.56 7.53 -8.17
CA SER A 36 7.72 7.63 -9.06
C SER A 36 8.83 6.62 -8.73
N CYS A 37 9.13 6.41 -7.44
CA CYS A 37 10.06 5.36 -6.99
C CYS A 37 9.61 3.98 -7.45
N THR A 38 8.32 3.66 -7.25
CA THR A 38 7.73 2.37 -7.64
C THR A 38 7.85 2.12 -9.14
N ARG A 39 7.38 3.05 -9.98
CA ARG A 39 7.51 2.94 -11.44
C ARG A 39 8.96 2.84 -11.90
N SER A 40 9.88 3.55 -11.24
CA SER A 40 11.31 3.49 -11.59
C SER A 40 11.90 2.10 -11.36
N VAL A 41 11.60 1.50 -10.21
CA VAL A 41 12.01 0.11 -9.89
C VAL A 41 11.45 -0.87 -10.91
N GLN A 42 10.15 -0.77 -11.22
CA GLN A 42 9.52 -1.69 -12.16
C GLN A 42 10.06 -1.55 -13.60
N ARG A 43 10.28 -0.32 -14.07
CA ARG A 43 10.91 -0.05 -15.37
C ARG A 43 12.33 -0.61 -15.44
N MET A 44 13.13 -0.44 -14.39
CA MET A 44 14.47 -1.03 -14.32
C MET A 44 14.41 -2.56 -14.38
N THR A 45 13.46 -3.19 -13.70
CA THR A 45 13.22 -4.63 -13.77
C THR A 45 12.89 -5.06 -15.20
N LEU A 46 11.96 -4.38 -15.87
CA LEU A 46 11.63 -4.66 -17.29
C LEU A 46 12.84 -4.49 -18.21
N MET A 47 13.60 -3.41 -18.06
CA MET A 47 14.81 -3.17 -18.85
C MET A 47 15.85 -4.29 -18.65
N GLY A 48 16.04 -4.75 -17.42
CA GLY A 48 16.92 -5.88 -17.12
C GLY A 48 16.43 -7.19 -17.74
N LEU A 49 15.12 -7.45 -17.74
CA LEU A 49 14.54 -8.63 -18.38
C LEU A 49 14.66 -8.59 -19.90
N LYS A 50 14.37 -7.46 -20.55
CA LYS A 50 14.52 -7.25 -22.00
C LYS A 50 15.95 -7.51 -22.52
N ARG A 51 16.96 -7.37 -21.66
CA ARG A 51 18.37 -7.65 -22.01
C ARG A 51 18.75 -9.13 -21.87
N ARG A 52 18.01 -9.91 -21.08
CA ARG A 52 18.37 -11.29 -20.71
C ARG A 52 17.47 -12.34 -21.37
N GLU A 53 16.25 -11.97 -21.68
CA GLU A 53 15.25 -12.86 -22.26
C GLU A 53 15.05 -12.56 -23.74
N SER A 54 14.92 -13.60 -24.56
CA SER A 54 14.74 -13.49 -26.00
C SER A 54 13.28 -13.51 -26.46
N SER A 55 12.33 -13.93 -25.59
CA SER A 55 10.91 -14.00 -25.93
C SER A 55 10.06 -13.08 -25.05
N LEU A 56 9.03 -12.48 -25.66
CA LEU A 56 8.05 -11.64 -24.95
C LEU A 56 7.35 -12.43 -23.84
N GLU A 57 7.02 -13.70 -24.08
CA GLU A 57 6.40 -14.58 -23.09
C GLU A 57 7.27 -14.75 -21.83
N ALA A 58 8.57 -14.99 -21.98
CA ALA A 58 9.49 -15.13 -20.86
C ALA A 58 9.62 -13.81 -20.07
N ILE A 59 9.66 -12.67 -20.78
CA ILE A 59 9.67 -11.33 -20.16
C ILE A 59 8.38 -11.13 -19.36
N SER A 60 7.22 -11.36 -19.96
CA SER A 60 5.92 -11.17 -19.32
C SER A 60 5.78 -12.03 -18.07
N LYS A 61 6.11 -13.33 -18.15
CA LYS A 61 6.02 -14.25 -17.01
C LYS A 61 6.94 -13.86 -15.86
N LYS A 62 8.19 -13.49 -16.16
CA LYS A 62 9.17 -13.09 -15.14
C LYS A 62 8.84 -11.73 -14.53
N LEU A 63 8.35 -10.78 -15.34
CA LEU A 63 7.92 -9.49 -14.84
C LEU A 63 6.69 -9.64 -13.95
N ALA A 64 5.63 -10.31 -14.41
CA ALA A 64 4.42 -10.53 -13.61
C ALA A 64 4.75 -11.19 -12.27
N ARG A 65 5.62 -12.20 -12.26
CA ARG A 65 6.11 -12.81 -11.01
C ARG A 65 6.79 -11.81 -10.07
N SER A 66 7.60 -10.91 -10.63
CA SER A 66 8.28 -9.89 -9.83
C SER A 66 7.33 -8.82 -9.29
N LEU A 67 6.27 -8.48 -10.03
CA LEU A 67 5.31 -7.45 -9.63
C LEU A 67 4.30 -7.98 -8.61
N LEU A 68 3.80 -9.21 -8.82
CA LEU A 68 2.79 -9.83 -7.96
C LEU A 68 3.39 -10.60 -6.78
N GLY A 69 4.68 -10.93 -6.83
CA GLY A 69 5.35 -11.78 -5.83
C GLY A 69 5.12 -13.28 -6.01
N PHE A 70 4.25 -13.68 -6.94
CA PHE A 70 3.95 -15.08 -7.28
C PHE A 70 3.74 -15.23 -8.79
N SER A 71 3.84 -16.45 -9.31
CA SER A 71 3.53 -16.71 -10.72
C SER A 71 2.02 -16.86 -10.88
N PRO A 72 1.35 -15.96 -11.62
CA PRO A 72 -0.10 -16.07 -11.82
C PRO A 72 -0.44 -17.30 -12.67
N ASP A 73 -1.51 -17.97 -12.29
CA ASP A 73 -2.18 -19.06 -13.01
C ASP A 73 -3.47 -18.60 -13.71
N PHE A 74 -3.76 -17.30 -13.65
CA PHE A 74 -4.86 -16.61 -14.33
C PHE A 74 -4.36 -15.69 -15.45
N SER A 75 -5.28 -15.25 -16.31
CA SER A 75 -4.96 -14.36 -17.43
C SER A 75 -4.67 -12.93 -16.99
N LEU A 76 -3.65 -12.33 -17.62
CA LEU A 76 -3.36 -10.90 -17.55
C LEU A 76 -3.56 -10.30 -18.94
N PHE A 77 -4.07 -9.07 -19.02
CA PHE A 77 -4.52 -8.46 -20.28
C PHE A 77 -3.68 -7.26 -20.76
N GLY A 78 -2.76 -6.75 -19.92
CA GLY A 78 -1.84 -5.69 -20.31
C GLY A 78 -0.55 -6.18 -20.98
N THR A 79 0.36 -5.26 -21.23
CA THR A 79 1.73 -5.54 -21.72
C THR A 79 2.77 -5.28 -20.62
N PRO A 80 3.98 -5.86 -20.74
CA PRO A 80 5.07 -5.55 -19.82
C PRO A 80 5.35 -4.05 -19.67
N GLU A 81 5.22 -3.27 -20.75
CA GLU A 81 5.36 -1.81 -20.72
C GLU A 81 4.28 -1.14 -19.88
N THR A 82 3.02 -1.53 -20.04
CA THR A 82 1.92 -0.98 -19.24
C THR A 82 2.07 -1.35 -17.76
N TRP A 83 2.39 -2.61 -17.46
CA TRP A 83 2.56 -3.09 -16.10
C TRP A 83 3.69 -2.36 -15.39
N ALA A 84 4.83 -2.16 -16.06
CA ALA A 84 5.98 -1.45 -15.48
C ALA A 84 5.73 0.06 -15.25
N MET A 85 4.62 0.58 -15.76
CA MET A 85 4.16 1.96 -15.54
C MET A 85 3.05 2.04 -14.49
N SER A 86 2.52 0.92 -14.02
CA SER A 86 1.49 0.87 -12.97
C SER A 86 2.12 0.98 -11.58
N ASP A 87 1.34 1.47 -10.61
CA ASP A 87 1.77 1.54 -9.22
C ASP A 87 0.58 1.53 -8.26
N PRO A 88 0.78 1.10 -7.00
CA PRO A 88 -0.28 1.01 -6.00
C PRO A 88 -0.98 2.34 -5.68
N ILE A 89 -0.29 3.49 -5.83
CA ILE A 89 -0.92 4.78 -5.57
C ILE A 89 -1.90 5.12 -6.69
N SER A 90 -1.50 4.97 -7.96
CA SER A 90 -2.42 5.14 -9.10
C SER A 90 -3.64 4.20 -8.99
N MET A 91 -3.45 2.96 -8.51
CA MET A 91 -4.54 2.04 -8.22
C MET A 91 -5.49 2.56 -7.12
N ALA A 92 -4.97 3.24 -6.09
CA ALA A 92 -5.81 3.85 -5.05
C ALA A 92 -6.68 4.99 -5.60
N TYR A 93 -6.16 5.80 -6.53
CA TYR A 93 -6.96 6.80 -7.25
C TYR A 93 -8.08 6.16 -8.07
N GLU A 94 -7.82 5.03 -8.73
CA GLU A 94 -8.81 4.30 -9.53
C GLU A 94 -9.89 3.62 -8.67
N LEU A 95 -9.52 3.09 -7.51
CA LEU A 95 -10.44 2.42 -6.58
C LEU A 95 -11.27 3.38 -5.72
N HIS A 96 -10.87 4.63 -5.56
CA HIS A 96 -11.65 5.60 -4.79
C HIS A 96 -13.08 5.77 -5.30
N PRO A 97 -13.35 6.12 -6.58
CA PRO A 97 -14.70 6.24 -7.07
C PRO A 97 -15.47 4.91 -7.02
N PHE A 98 -14.78 3.77 -7.12
CA PHE A 98 -15.40 2.45 -6.96
C PHE A 98 -16.01 2.28 -5.56
N PHE A 99 -15.24 2.57 -4.50
CA PHE A 99 -15.76 2.46 -3.13
C PHE A 99 -16.79 3.53 -2.79
N GLU A 100 -16.61 4.77 -3.27
CA GLU A 100 -17.59 5.85 -3.08
C GLU A 100 -18.95 5.50 -3.72
N ASN A 101 -18.94 4.98 -4.96
CA ASN A 101 -20.17 4.58 -5.66
C ASN A 101 -20.91 3.44 -4.96
N LEU A 102 -20.17 2.52 -4.33
CA LEU A 102 -20.74 1.44 -3.53
C LEU A 102 -21.08 1.87 -2.10
N SER A 103 -20.78 3.12 -1.72
CA SER A 103 -20.93 3.62 -0.35
C SER A 103 -20.22 2.75 0.70
N ILE A 104 -19.05 2.21 0.35
CA ILE A 104 -18.22 1.38 1.22
C ILE A 104 -17.13 2.27 1.84
N PRO A 105 -17.17 2.57 3.16
CA PRO A 105 -16.09 3.29 3.81
C PRO A 105 -14.80 2.49 3.73
N TYR A 106 -13.70 3.16 3.38
CA TYR A 106 -12.41 2.53 3.26
C TYR A 106 -11.27 3.47 3.61
N TYR A 107 -10.09 2.91 3.84
CA TYR A 107 -8.83 3.65 3.83
C TYR A 107 -7.68 2.80 3.32
N VAL A 108 -6.71 3.45 2.67
CA VAL A 108 -5.43 2.87 2.27
C VAL A 108 -4.50 2.75 3.47
N THR A 109 -3.80 1.63 3.60
CA THR A 109 -2.86 1.36 4.70
C THR A 109 -1.51 0.84 4.18
N GLY A 110 -0.77 0.15 5.05
CA GLY A 110 0.37 -0.69 4.69
C GLY A 110 1.50 0.07 4.00
N GLY A 111 1.91 -0.42 2.82
CA GLY A 111 3.07 0.09 2.11
C GLY A 111 2.91 1.54 1.65
N VAL A 112 1.73 1.87 1.13
CA VAL A 112 1.39 3.18 0.58
C VAL A 112 1.25 4.23 1.68
N ALA A 113 0.51 3.94 2.76
CA ALA A 113 0.35 4.88 3.87
C ALA A 113 1.71 5.23 4.51
N ALA A 114 2.60 4.24 4.63
CA ALA A 114 3.97 4.46 5.11
C ALA A 114 4.73 5.50 4.27
N SER A 115 4.66 5.38 2.95
CA SER A 115 5.36 6.28 2.03
C SER A 115 4.70 7.67 1.95
N CYS A 116 3.41 7.78 2.22
CA CYS A 116 2.70 9.07 2.26
C CYS A 116 3.07 9.87 3.51
N HIS A 117 3.19 9.20 4.65
CA HIS A 117 3.45 9.82 5.95
C HIS A 117 4.94 9.88 6.33
N GLY A 118 5.74 8.98 5.78
CA GLY A 118 7.15 8.83 6.04
C GLY A 118 7.99 9.06 4.78
N GLU A 119 9.10 8.32 4.69
CA GLU A 119 10.04 8.44 3.59
C GLU A 119 9.46 7.77 2.33
N PRO A 120 9.36 8.48 1.19
CA PRO A 120 8.84 7.89 -0.04
C PRO A 120 9.69 6.70 -0.51
N ARG A 121 9.10 5.51 -0.56
CA ARG A 121 9.74 4.29 -1.08
C ARG A 121 8.81 3.50 -1.99
N SER A 122 9.38 2.56 -2.74
CA SER A 122 8.60 1.63 -3.55
C SER A 122 7.81 0.63 -2.70
N THR A 123 6.67 0.19 -3.23
CA THR A 123 5.86 -0.92 -2.71
C THR A 123 5.21 -1.67 -3.87
N LEU A 124 4.93 -2.96 -3.71
CA LEU A 124 4.40 -3.79 -4.79
C LEU A 124 2.87 -3.84 -4.79
N ASP A 125 2.29 -3.79 -3.60
CA ASP A 125 0.87 -3.97 -3.33
C ASP A 125 0.21 -2.72 -2.78
N LEU A 126 -1.10 -2.66 -3.00
CA LEU A 126 -2.00 -1.73 -2.34
C LEU A 126 -2.72 -2.46 -1.22
N ASP A 127 -2.49 -2.04 0.02
CA ASP A 127 -3.23 -2.54 1.17
C ASP A 127 -4.38 -1.57 1.48
N LEU A 128 -5.59 -2.09 1.67
CA LEU A 128 -6.73 -1.27 2.07
C LEU A 128 -7.63 -2.01 3.07
N VAL A 129 -8.33 -1.23 3.89
CA VAL A 129 -9.32 -1.73 4.86
C VAL A 129 -10.68 -1.17 4.48
N ILE A 130 -11.70 -2.01 4.48
CA ILE A 130 -13.09 -1.61 4.18
C ILE A 130 -14.03 -1.94 5.34
N GLU A 131 -15.10 -1.17 5.45
CA GLU A 131 -16.27 -1.49 6.28
C GLU A 131 -17.42 -1.92 5.37
N ILE A 132 -17.75 -3.21 5.41
CA ILE A 132 -18.82 -3.81 4.63
C ILE A 132 -19.51 -4.88 5.48
N GLU A 133 -20.81 -5.05 5.29
CA GLU A 133 -21.56 -6.13 5.91
C GLU A 133 -21.16 -7.48 5.30
N GLN A 134 -21.13 -8.51 6.15
CA GLN A 134 -20.72 -9.85 5.73
C GLN A 134 -21.58 -10.40 4.58
N SER A 135 -22.87 -10.02 4.53
CA SER A 135 -23.82 -10.43 3.50
C SER A 135 -23.53 -9.84 2.12
N ASP A 136 -22.72 -8.77 2.04
CA ASP A 136 -22.50 -8.01 0.81
C ASP A 136 -21.13 -8.31 0.18
N ILE A 137 -20.35 -9.20 0.79
CA ILE A 137 -19.01 -9.58 0.29
C ILE A 137 -19.11 -10.26 -1.08
N ASP A 138 -20.14 -11.07 -1.31
CA ASP A 138 -20.41 -11.72 -2.59
C ASP A 138 -20.60 -10.68 -3.70
N LEU A 139 -21.33 -9.61 -3.40
CA LEU A 139 -21.58 -8.49 -4.31
C LEU A 139 -20.31 -7.70 -4.57
N LEU A 140 -19.48 -7.48 -3.55
CA LEU A 140 -18.15 -6.86 -3.71
C LEU A 140 -17.26 -7.70 -4.65
N GLY A 141 -17.24 -9.03 -4.48
CA GLY A 141 -16.48 -9.94 -5.35
C GLY A 141 -16.92 -9.86 -6.82
N ALA A 142 -18.22 -9.82 -7.07
CA ALA A 142 -18.77 -9.62 -8.40
C ALA A 142 -18.38 -8.25 -8.99
N ALA A 143 -18.55 -7.17 -8.22
CA ALA A 143 -18.21 -5.81 -8.64
C ALA A 143 -16.71 -5.65 -8.97
N LEU A 144 -15.82 -6.26 -8.17
CA LEU A 144 -14.39 -6.29 -8.44
C LEU A 144 -14.07 -7.05 -9.74
N THR A 145 -14.74 -8.18 -9.97
CA THR A 145 -14.58 -8.96 -11.21
C THR A 145 -14.97 -8.13 -12.44
N GLU A 146 -16.11 -7.43 -12.37
CA GLU A 146 -16.56 -6.50 -13.41
C GLU A 146 -15.58 -5.33 -13.63
N ALA A 147 -14.94 -4.86 -12.55
CA ALA A 147 -13.90 -3.84 -12.58
C ALA A 147 -12.54 -4.35 -13.10
N GLY A 148 -12.44 -5.59 -13.58
CA GLY A 148 -11.22 -6.14 -14.19
C GLY A 148 -10.23 -6.76 -13.21
N PHE A 149 -10.68 -7.09 -12.00
CA PHE A 149 -9.89 -7.83 -11.03
C PHE A 149 -10.09 -9.34 -11.19
N TYR A 150 -8.99 -10.07 -11.10
CA TYR A 150 -9.03 -11.48 -10.75
C TYR A 150 -9.33 -11.61 -9.26
N VAL A 151 -10.41 -12.32 -8.94
CA VAL A 151 -10.86 -12.62 -7.58
C VAL A 151 -10.75 -14.12 -7.36
N PRO A 152 -9.83 -14.62 -6.49
CA PRO A 152 -9.68 -16.05 -6.26
C PRO A 152 -10.89 -16.62 -5.51
N GLU A 153 -11.59 -17.58 -6.12
CA GLU A 153 -12.85 -18.15 -5.58
C GLU A 153 -12.71 -18.67 -4.14
N ILE A 154 -11.65 -19.43 -3.85
CA ILE A 154 -11.42 -20.00 -2.51
C ILE A 154 -11.19 -18.90 -1.47
N ASN A 155 -10.41 -17.87 -1.81
CA ASN A 155 -10.16 -16.76 -0.89
C ASN A 155 -11.45 -15.93 -0.68
N LEU A 156 -12.23 -15.68 -1.74
CA LEU A 156 -13.55 -15.05 -1.61
C LEU A 156 -14.47 -15.85 -0.70
N GLU A 157 -14.60 -17.17 -0.92
CA GLU A 157 -15.40 -18.04 -0.04
C GLU A 157 -14.95 -18.02 1.41
N ASN A 158 -13.63 -18.01 1.66
CA ASN A 158 -13.08 -17.97 3.02
C ASN A 158 -13.36 -16.63 3.70
N VAL A 159 -13.34 -15.53 2.94
CA VAL A 159 -13.72 -14.20 3.42
C VAL A 159 -15.23 -14.14 3.70
N ILE A 160 -16.08 -14.71 2.85
CA ILE A 160 -17.54 -14.82 3.05
C ILE A 160 -17.88 -15.68 4.28
N LYS A 161 -17.10 -16.72 4.56
CA LYS A 161 -17.26 -17.57 5.76
C LYS A 161 -16.66 -16.94 7.02
N GLY A 162 -15.93 -15.82 6.88
CA GLY A 162 -15.24 -15.14 7.98
C GLY A 162 -14.00 -15.87 8.52
N SER A 163 -13.52 -16.92 7.83
CA SER A 163 -12.30 -17.64 8.21
C SER A 163 -11.03 -16.91 7.78
N GLU A 164 -11.13 -16.05 6.76
CA GLU A 164 -10.08 -15.12 6.35
C GLU A 164 -10.60 -13.69 6.42
N ALA A 165 -9.74 -12.75 6.81
CA ALA A 165 -10.11 -11.34 6.91
C ALA A 165 -9.73 -10.52 5.67
N THR A 166 -8.96 -11.08 4.74
CA THR A 166 -8.38 -10.33 3.61
C THR A 166 -8.72 -11.02 2.30
N LEU A 167 -9.34 -10.27 1.40
CA LEU A 167 -9.57 -10.64 0.01
C LEU A 167 -8.40 -10.12 -0.84
N CYS A 168 -7.59 -11.02 -1.39
CA CYS A 168 -6.41 -10.69 -2.19
C CYS A 168 -6.77 -10.76 -3.69
N VAL A 169 -6.88 -9.60 -4.32
CA VAL A 169 -7.29 -9.48 -5.73
C VAL A 169 -6.16 -8.93 -6.60
N THR A 170 -6.21 -9.18 -7.90
CA THR A 170 -5.21 -8.66 -8.85
C THR A 170 -5.88 -7.97 -10.03
N HIS A 171 -5.58 -6.70 -10.27
CA HIS A 171 -6.08 -6.01 -11.46
C HIS A 171 -5.39 -6.57 -12.71
N GLN A 172 -6.13 -7.23 -13.60
CA GLN A 172 -5.58 -8.07 -14.65
C GLN A 172 -4.91 -7.27 -15.77
N THR A 173 -5.33 -6.02 -15.96
CA THR A 173 -4.75 -5.13 -16.98
C THR A 173 -3.47 -4.47 -16.49
N GLN A 174 -3.45 -3.99 -15.24
CA GLN A 174 -2.30 -3.25 -14.68
C GLN A 174 -1.29 -4.13 -13.95
N CYS A 175 -1.62 -5.40 -13.67
CA CYS A 175 -0.76 -6.32 -12.94
C CYS A 175 -0.39 -5.78 -11.54
N VAL A 176 -1.39 -5.24 -10.83
CA VAL A 176 -1.26 -4.70 -9.48
C VAL A 176 -2.07 -5.59 -8.52
N LYS A 177 -1.42 -6.02 -7.43
CA LYS A 177 -2.06 -6.75 -6.35
C LYS A 177 -2.69 -5.77 -5.35
N VAL A 178 -3.91 -6.07 -4.92
CA VAL A 178 -4.63 -5.30 -3.89
C VAL A 178 -5.10 -6.25 -2.80
N ASP A 179 -4.71 -5.97 -1.57
CA ASP A 179 -5.07 -6.74 -0.38
C ASP A 179 -6.16 -5.96 0.37
N ILE A 180 -7.41 -6.45 0.30
CA ILE A 180 -8.62 -5.82 0.83
C ILE A 180 -8.99 -6.49 2.16
N THR A 181 -8.73 -5.82 3.28
CA THR A 181 -9.05 -6.37 4.60
C THR A 181 -10.42 -5.90 5.08
N ILE A 182 -11.28 -6.83 5.48
CA ILE A 182 -12.59 -6.54 6.06
C ILE A 182 -12.39 -6.12 7.53
N SER A 183 -12.87 -4.93 7.87
CA SER A 183 -12.86 -4.43 9.24
C SER A 183 -13.68 -5.34 10.15
N LYS A 184 -13.15 -5.63 11.35
CA LYS A 184 -13.89 -6.40 12.36
C LYS A 184 -14.86 -5.53 13.16
N GLY A 185 -14.90 -4.22 12.89
CA GLY A 185 -15.70 -3.28 13.65
C GLY A 185 -15.29 -3.22 15.12
N LEU A 186 -14.02 -3.43 15.45
CA LEU A 186 -13.53 -3.20 16.81
C LEU A 186 -13.43 -1.69 17.07
N GLU A 187 -13.31 -1.30 18.34
CA GLU A 187 -13.20 0.13 18.71
C GLU A 187 -12.03 0.81 17.99
N PHE A 188 -10.88 0.14 17.94
CA PHE A 188 -9.71 0.63 17.22
C PHE A 188 -9.96 0.76 15.71
N ASP A 189 -10.71 -0.17 15.11
CA ASP A 189 -11.01 -0.12 13.68
C ASP A 189 -11.91 1.07 13.33
N ARG A 190 -12.94 1.30 14.15
CA ARG A 190 -13.80 2.49 14.02
C ARG A 190 -13.02 3.79 14.20
N SER A 191 -12.11 3.84 15.17
CA SER A 191 -11.23 5.02 15.39
C SER A 191 -10.41 5.33 14.13
N LYS A 192 -9.74 4.33 13.56
CA LYS A 192 -8.97 4.47 12.31
C LYS A 192 -9.84 4.96 11.15
N MET A 193 -11.03 4.38 10.99
CA MET A 193 -11.94 4.77 9.91
C MET A 193 -12.37 6.23 10.06
N GLN A 194 -12.67 6.70 11.27
CA GLN A 194 -13.03 8.10 11.53
C GLN A 194 -11.87 9.07 11.34
N ARG A 195 -10.63 8.64 11.60
CA ARG A 195 -9.41 9.44 11.51
C ARG A 195 -8.73 9.40 10.13
N ARG A 196 -9.31 8.68 9.15
CA ARG A 196 -8.74 8.60 7.80
C ARG A 196 -8.63 10.00 7.17
N GLU A 197 -7.57 10.23 6.43
CA GLU A 197 -7.27 11.51 5.79
C GLU A 197 -7.50 11.39 4.29
N LEU A 198 -8.19 12.36 3.68
CA LEU A 198 -8.36 12.41 2.24
C LEU A 198 -7.11 13.03 1.60
N VAL A 199 -6.43 12.28 0.74
CA VAL A 199 -5.24 12.73 0.01
C VAL A 199 -5.67 13.25 -1.35
N ASP A 200 -5.33 14.50 -1.67
CA ASP A 200 -5.53 15.11 -3.00
C ASP A 200 -6.99 15.06 -3.50
N ASP A 201 -7.96 15.10 -2.57
CA ASP A 201 -9.39 14.89 -2.83
C ASP A 201 -9.70 13.60 -3.61
N ALA A 202 -8.84 12.58 -3.48
CA ALA A 202 -8.82 11.47 -4.42
C ALA A 202 -8.72 10.07 -3.83
N PHE A 203 -8.22 9.88 -2.60
CA PHE A 203 -8.40 8.62 -1.88
C PHE A 203 -8.15 8.82 -0.38
N TYR A 204 -8.80 8.01 0.46
CA TYR A 204 -8.55 8.01 1.89
C TYR A 204 -7.31 7.20 2.26
N VAL A 205 -6.48 7.72 3.17
CA VAL A 205 -5.35 7.04 3.77
C VAL A 205 -5.49 6.98 5.28
N CYS A 206 -4.99 5.91 5.90
CA CYS A 206 -4.90 5.79 7.35
C CYS A 206 -4.03 6.92 7.92
N SER A 207 -4.32 7.43 9.11
CA SER A 207 -3.55 8.50 9.76
C SER A 207 -2.08 8.09 9.99
N PRO A 208 -1.14 9.03 10.19
CA PRO A 208 0.24 8.68 10.51
C PRO A 208 0.35 7.90 11.82
N GLU A 209 -0.43 8.25 12.85
CA GLU A 209 -0.42 7.52 14.14
C GLU A 209 -0.89 6.08 13.98
N ASP A 210 -2.00 5.89 13.27
CA ASP A 210 -2.57 4.56 13.05
C ASP A 210 -1.68 3.69 12.15
N THR A 211 -0.95 4.32 11.23
CA THR A 211 0.07 3.66 10.42
C THR A 211 1.23 3.18 11.31
N ILE A 212 1.69 4.01 12.26
CA ILE A 212 2.72 3.60 13.24
C ILE A 212 2.24 2.41 14.07
N LEU A 213 1.06 2.51 14.67
CA LEU A 213 0.50 1.46 15.54
C LEU A 213 0.35 0.12 14.81
N GLN A 214 -0.19 0.13 13.58
CA GLN A 214 -0.34 -1.09 12.79
C GLN A 214 1.01 -1.72 12.45
N LYS A 215 2.00 -0.91 12.07
CA LYS A 215 3.35 -1.41 11.75
C LYS A 215 4.08 -1.95 12.96
N LEU A 216 3.92 -1.35 14.14
CA LEU A 216 4.48 -1.89 15.38
C LEU A 216 3.84 -3.24 15.74
N ARG A 217 2.51 -3.36 15.61
CA ARG A 217 1.79 -4.62 15.86
C ARG A 217 2.21 -5.73 14.90
N TRP A 218 2.39 -5.44 13.60
CA TRP A 218 2.87 -6.44 12.62
C TRP A 218 4.37 -6.70 12.74
N GLY A 219 5.15 -5.68 13.05
CA GLY A 219 6.60 -5.75 13.22
C GLY A 219 7.00 -6.60 14.42
N SER A 220 6.25 -6.56 15.53
CA SER A 220 6.56 -7.34 16.72
C SER A 220 6.50 -8.85 16.45
N ALA A 221 5.54 -9.30 15.64
CA ALA A 221 5.40 -10.71 15.24
C ALA A 221 6.45 -11.15 14.20
N SER A 222 6.80 -10.26 13.25
CA SER A 222 7.64 -10.60 12.09
C SER A 222 9.12 -10.25 12.23
N ARG A 223 9.51 -9.44 13.22
CA ARG A 223 10.84 -8.81 13.35
C ARG A 223 11.31 -8.14 12.05
N SER A 224 10.38 -7.58 11.29
CA SER A 224 10.64 -7.00 9.98
C SER A 224 11.37 -5.66 10.08
N GLU A 225 12.60 -5.59 9.54
CA GLU A 225 13.34 -4.32 9.41
C GLU A 225 12.57 -3.29 8.58
N LYS A 226 11.80 -3.73 7.57
CA LYS A 226 10.98 -2.84 6.73
C LYS A 226 9.93 -2.12 7.56
N GLN A 227 9.20 -2.85 8.42
CA GLN A 227 8.18 -2.25 9.28
C GLN A 227 8.81 -1.27 10.29
N TRP A 228 9.97 -1.63 10.83
CA TRP A 228 10.72 -0.75 11.75
C TRP A 228 11.20 0.54 11.08
N ARG A 229 11.80 0.45 9.89
CA ARG A 229 12.23 1.62 9.11
C ARG A 229 11.05 2.53 8.76
N ASP A 230 9.92 1.96 8.37
CA ASP A 230 8.71 2.75 8.09
C ASP A 230 8.25 3.52 9.34
N VAL A 231 8.23 2.88 10.52
CA VAL A 231 7.90 3.57 11.80
C VAL A 231 8.88 4.70 12.09
N GLN A 232 10.19 4.44 11.99
CA GLN A 232 11.22 5.45 12.22
C GLN A 232 11.09 6.63 11.25
N GLY A 233 10.80 6.36 9.98
CA GLY A 233 10.59 7.38 8.95
C GLY A 233 9.39 8.27 9.26
N ILE A 234 8.24 7.68 9.62
CA ILE A 234 7.04 8.45 9.97
C ILE A 234 7.30 9.31 11.21
N LEU A 235 7.87 8.73 12.28
CA LEU A 235 8.20 9.48 13.51
C LEU A 235 9.10 10.68 13.23
N ARG A 236 10.10 10.52 12.34
CA ARG A 236 11.04 11.59 12.00
C ARG A 236 10.42 12.65 11.09
N ILE A 237 9.55 12.27 10.15
CA ILE A 237 8.97 13.21 9.20
C ILE A 237 7.81 13.98 9.83
N GLN A 238 6.93 13.29 10.55
CA GLN A 238 5.80 13.94 11.24
C GLN A 238 6.30 14.73 12.46
N GLY A 239 7.19 14.14 13.26
CA GLY A 239 7.78 14.82 14.43
C GLY A 239 6.69 15.31 15.38
N ASP A 240 6.70 16.61 15.69
CA ASP A 240 5.80 17.22 16.66
C ASP A 240 4.34 17.32 16.19
N SER A 241 4.03 16.98 14.92
CA SER A 241 2.64 16.93 14.44
C SER A 241 1.88 15.70 14.93
N LEU A 242 2.57 14.68 15.44
CA LEU A 242 1.96 13.44 15.91
C LEU A 242 1.21 13.63 17.21
N ASN A 243 0.02 13.06 17.29
CA ASN A 243 -0.70 12.94 18.56
C ASN A 243 -0.10 11.81 19.41
N LEU A 244 0.82 12.18 20.31
CA LEU A 244 1.48 11.24 21.22
C LEU A 244 0.53 10.66 22.28
N GLU A 245 -0.50 11.40 22.70
CA GLU A 245 -1.51 10.90 23.64
C GLU A 245 -2.28 9.73 23.02
N TYR A 246 -2.77 9.91 21.79
CA TYR A 246 -3.43 8.85 21.02
C TYR A 246 -2.53 7.62 20.82
N LEU A 247 -1.25 7.83 20.48
CA LEU A 247 -0.30 6.72 20.34
C LEU A 247 -0.14 5.93 21.65
N ASN A 248 -0.10 6.60 22.80
CA ASN A 248 0.02 5.93 24.10
C ASN A 248 -1.27 5.22 24.52
N ASP A 249 -2.44 5.77 24.19
CA ASP A 249 -3.74 5.18 24.52
C ASP A 249 -3.98 3.85 23.79
N TRP A 250 -3.43 3.71 22.58
CA TRP A 250 -3.65 2.55 21.69
C TRP A 250 -2.48 1.55 21.60
N ALA A 251 -1.32 1.85 22.18
CA ALA A 251 -0.13 0.98 22.17
C ALA A 251 -0.23 -0.18 23.16
#